data_AF-A0A5A8CCG1-F1
#
_entry.id   AF-A0A5A8CCG1-F1
#
_cell.length_a   1.000
_cell.length_b   1.000
_cell.length_c   1.000
_cell.angle_alpha   90.00
_cell.angle_beta   90.00
_cell.angle_gamma   90.00
#
_symmetry.space_group_name_H-M   'P 1'
#
loop_
_entity.id
_entity.type
_entity.pdbx_description
1 polymer ?
#
loop_
_entity_poly.entity_id
_entity_poly.type
_entity_poly.pdbx_seq_one_letter_code
_entity_poly.pdbx_strand_id
1 'polypeptide(L)'
;MAPRAAMALAEADLVIAESEAGARAALAVAGRLVAALGGKPRRLGHEPSITVCGEAEAASAAPRLAAAIAAGRTGKAVLISDAGTPAVSDPGCHVVRECLDAGVAVSPVPGPSAVVAALSASGEGSFEGFAFWGWVPQRRARKLGWFQQLRGEHRPVVVLDSPRRVAESLVAAAEALSPPGAERRVVVCRELTKRHEQVLPFPSVAAAAQWAAQAPVKGEVTLVFGALPRAAEASEAPASSERERCEAVTLEDWQEAAAVLRSKGVDPAEAMAALPTPLRPAGMSRGELLAAMAEHATR
;
A
#
# COMPACT_ATOMS: atom_id res chain seq x y z
N MET A 1 4.63 -12.06 -11.85
CA MET A 1 4.33 -13.35 -11.19
C MET A 1 5.59 -13.84 -10.50
N ALA A 2 5.52 -14.29 -9.25
CA ALA A 2 6.68 -14.82 -8.53
C ALA A 2 7.07 -16.23 -9.03
N PRO A 3 8.36 -16.64 -8.98
CA PRO A 3 8.79 -17.98 -9.42
C PRO A 3 8.02 -19.12 -8.73
N ARG A 4 7.76 -19.00 -7.43
CA ARG A 4 6.98 -19.98 -6.67
C ARG A 4 5.53 -20.13 -7.16
N ALA A 5 4.92 -19.04 -7.63
CA ALA A 5 3.57 -19.06 -8.21
C ALA A 5 3.58 -19.71 -9.59
N ALA A 6 4.58 -19.41 -10.43
CA ALA A 6 4.77 -20.05 -11.72
C ALA A 6 4.96 -21.57 -11.58
N MET A 7 5.79 -22.01 -10.63
CA MET A 7 5.95 -23.43 -10.31
C MET A 7 4.66 -24.06 -9.77
N ALA A 8 3.90 -23.35 -8.93
CA ALA A 8 2.63 -23.86 -8.42
C ALA A 8 1.65 -24.15 -9.56
N LEU A 9 1.49 -23.19 -10.48
CA LEU A 9 0.63 -23.32 -11.66
C LEU A 9 1.11 -24.41 -12.62
N ALA A 10 2.42 -24.54 -12.84
CA ALA A 10 2.99 -25.56 -13.72
C ALA A 10 2.87 -27.00 -13.17
N GLU A 11 2.64 -27.14 -11.86
CA GLU A 11 2.43 -28.42 -11.18
C GLU A 11 0.96 -28.66 -10.81
N ALA A 12 0.06 -27.74 -11.17
CA ALA A 12 -1.35 -27.85 -10.83
C ALA A 12 -2.01 -29.00 -11.62
N ASP A 13 -2.88 -29.74 -10.95
CA ASP A 13 -3.82 -30.69 -11.56
C ASP A 13 -5.22 -30.04 -11.72
N LEU A 14 -5.52 -29.04 -10.88
CA LEU A 14 -6.73 -28.21 -10.92
C LEU A 14 -6.36 -26.73 -10.73
N VAL A 15 -6.88 -25.87 -11.59
CA VAL A 15 -6.87 -24.41 -11.42
C VAL A 15 -8.29 -23.92 -11.16
N ILE A 16 -8.50 -23.26 -10.03
CA ILE A 16 -9.75 -22.60 -9.67
C ILE A 16 -9.54 -21.10 -9.93
N ALA A 17 -10.37 -20.51 -10.79
CA ALA A 17 -10.18 -19.12 -11.23
C ALA A 17 -11.52 -18.37 -11.37
N GLU A 18 -11.48 -17.04 -11.25
CA GLU A 18 -12.65 -16.19 -11.50
C GLU A 18 -13.13 -16.24 -12.95
N SER A 19 -12.19 -16.35 -13.89
CA SER A 19 -12.48 -16.48 -15.31
C SER A 19 -11.57 -17.51 -15.99
N GLU A 20 -12.10 -18.17 -17.03
CA GLU A 20 -11.31 -19.09 -17.85
C GLU A 20 -10.20 -18.36 -18.61
N ALA A 21 -10.46 -17.15 -19.08
CA ALA A 21 -9.48 -16.31 -19.77
C ALA A 21 -8.30 -15.96 -18.85
N GLY A 22 -8.57 -15.56 -17.60
CA GLY A 22 -7.56 -15.30 -16.58
C GLY A 22 -6.73 -16.55 -16.28
N ALA A 23 -7.38 -17.71 -16.13
CA ALA A 23 -6.69 -18.98 -15.91
C ALA A 23 -5.73 -19.34 -17.05
N ARG A 24 -6.19 -19.27 -18.30
CA ARG A 24 -5.35 -19.58 -19.47
C ARG A 24 -4.19 -18.60 -19.61
N ALA A 25 -4.41 -17.31 -19.35
CA ALA A 25 -3.34 -16.31 -19.36
C ALA A 25 -2.29 -16.60 -18.28
N ALA A 26 -2.72 -16.89 -17.04
CA ALA A 26 -1.82 -17.23 -15.94
C ALA A 26 -0.98 -18.48 -16.24
N LEU A 27 -1.61 -19.54 -16.76
CA LEU A 27 -0.93 -20.77 -17.18
C LEU A 27 0.10 -20.53 -18.30
N ALA A 28 -0.25 -19.73 -19.30
CA ALA A 28 0.66 -19.38 -20.39
C ALA A 28 1.90 -18.60 -19.89
N VAL A 29 1.70 -17.64 -18.99
CA VAL A 29 2.80 -16.88 -18.36
C VAL A 29 3.66 -17.81 -17.49
N ALA A 30 3.04 -18.65 -16.67
CA ALA A 30 3.75 -19.61 -15.83
C ALA A 30 4.62 -20.57 -16.66
N GLY A 31 4.08 -21.11 -17.75
CA GLY A 31 4.82 -21.99 -18.67
C GLY A 31 6.05 -21.32 -19.27
N ARG A 32 5.93 -20.07 -19.73
CA ARG A 32 7.06 -19.29 -20.26
C ARG A 32 8.13 -19.03 -19.18
N LEU A 33 7.72 -18.68 -17.97
CA LEU A 33 8.64 -18.41 -16.86
C LEU A 33 9.39 -19.67 -16.44
N VAL A 34 8.70 -20.80 -16.29
CA VAL A 34 9.34 -22.09 -15.96
C VAL A 34 10.34 -22.50 -17.03
N ALA A 35 9.99 -22.35 -18.32
CA ALA A 35 10.89 -22.63 -19.43
C ALA A 35 12.13 -21.71 -19.41
N ALA A 36 11.94 -20.41 -19.15
CA ALA A 36 13.03 -19.45 -19.07
C ALA A 36 13.99 -19.72 -17.89
N LEU A 37 13.50 -20.33 -16.81
CA LEU A 37 14.30 -20.70 -15.63
C LEU A 37 15.03 -22.06 -15.79
N GLY A 38 15.01 -22.66 -16.98
CA GLY A 38 15.64 -23.96 -17.24
C GLY A 38 14.89 -25.14 -16.58
N GLY A 39 13.71 -24.89 -16.02
CA GLY A 39 12.84 -25.92 -15.50
C GLY A 39 12.22 -26.70 -16.66
N LYS A 40 12.24 -28.03 -16.58
CA LYS A 40 11.32 -28.86 -17.36
C LYS A 40 9.99 -28.81 -16.60
N PRO A 41 8.88 -28.31 -17.18
CA PRO A 41 7.58 -28.41 -16.54
C PRO A 41 7.37 -29.88 -16.19
N ARG A 42 7.18 -30.20 -14.90
CA ARG A 42 7.21 -31.59 -14.42
C ARG A 42 6.11 -32.47 -15.04
N ARG A 43 5.20 -31.89 -15.82
CA ARG A 43 4.26 -32.55 -16.75
C ARG A 43 4.00 -31.69 -18.00
N LEU A 44 4.90 -31.70 -19.00
CA LEU A 44 4.50 -31.36 -20.38
C LEU A 44 3.69 -32.55 -20.94
N GLY A 45 2.38 -32.58 -20.68
CA GLY A 45 1.50 -33.62 -21.24
C GLY A 45 0.10 -33.72 -20.63
N HIS A 46 -0.14 -33.15 -19.45
CA HIS A 46 -1.47 -33.06 -18.87
C HIS A 46 -1.81 -31.60 -18.61
N GLU A 47 -2.76 -31.04 -19.35
CA GLU A 47 -3.28 -29.72 -19.04
C GLU A 47 -4.08 -29.80 -17.74
N PRO A 48 -3.88 -28.86 -16.78
CA PRO A 48 -4.71 -28.83 -15.59
C PRO A 48 -6.18 -28.63 -15.97
N SER A 49 -7.06 -29.28 -15.23
CA SER A 49 -8.48 -28.93 -15.28
C SER A 49 -8.68 -27.49 -14.80
N ILE A 50 -9.55 -26.74 -15.46
CA ILE A 50 -9.93 -25.38 -15.04
C ILE A 50 -11.36 -25.43 -14.52
N THR A 51 -11.57 -24.92 -13.31
CA THR A 51 -12.90 -24.64 -12.77
C THR A 51 -13.08 -23.14 -12.60
N VAL A 52 -14.08 -22.59 -13.27
CA VAL A 52 -14.50 -21.20 -13.08
C VAL A 52 -15.34 -21.10 -11.82
N CYS A 53 -14.96 -20.19 -10.94
CA CYS A 53 -15.57 -19.92 -9.64
C CYS A 53 -15.70 -18.40 -9.49
N GLY A 54 -16.71 -17.84 -10.15
CA GLY A 54 -17.03 -16.42 -10.09
C GLY A 54 -17.88 -16.05 -8.88
N GLU A 55 -18.21 -14.76 -8.77
CA GLU A 55 -18.95 -14.21 -7.63
C GLU A 55 -20.32 -14.87 -7.42
N ALA A 56 -21.02 -15.23 -8.51
CA ALA A 56 -22.36 -15.77 -8.43
C ALA A 56 -22.37 -17.23 -7.92
N GLU A 57 -21.38 -18.03 -8.31
CA GLU A 57 -21.36 -19.46 -8.05
C GLU A 57 -20.52 -19.84 -6.82
N ALA A 58 -19.56 -19.00 -6.40
CA ALA A 58 -18.52 -19.37 -5.45
C ALA A 58 -19.06 -19.94 -4.13
N ALA A 59 -20.07 -19.30 -3.53
CA ALA A 59 -20.66 -19.78 -2.29
C ALA A 59 -21.29 -21.18 -2.43
N SER A 60 -21.86 -21.49 -3.60
CA SER A 60 -22.47 -22.81 -3.87
C SER A 60 -21.47 -23.86 -4.34
N ALA A 61 -20.41 -23.45 -5.05
CA ALA A 61 -19.41 -24.34 -5.62
C ALA A 61 -18.33 -24.73 -4.61
N ALA A 62 -18.02 -23.86 -3.65
CA ALA A 62 -16.93 -24.03 -2.70
C ALA A 62 -17.00 -25.34 -1.88
N PRO A 63 -18.16 -25.75 -1.31
CA PRO A 63 -18.24 -27.01 -0.55
C PRO A 63 -17.91 -28.24 -1.41
N ARG A 64 -18.40 -28.27 -2.65
CA ARG A 64 -18.14 -29.37 -3.60
C ARG A 64 -16.66 -29.42 -4.00
N LEU A 65 -16.04 -28.26 -4.21
CA LEU A 65 -14.61 -28.16 -4.53
C LEU A 65 -13.75 -28.62 -3.36
N ALA A 66 -14.01 -28.14 -2.16
CA ALA A 66 -13.29 -28.54 -0.96
C ALA A 66 -13.40 -30.06 -0.72
N ALA A 67 -14.60 -30.63 -0.84
CA ALA A 67 -14.81 -32.08 -0.71
C ALA A 67 -14.10 -32.90 -1.81
N ALA A 68 -13.92 -32.36 -3.00
CA ALA A 68 -13.15 -33.01 -4.06
C ALA A 68 -11.65 -33.01 -3.74
N ILE A 69 -11.13 -31.86 -3.29
CA ILE A 69 -9.72 -31.67 -2.91
C ILE A 69 -9.37 -32.53 -1.69
N ALA A 70 -10.19 -32.51 -0.63
CA ALA A 70 -9.99 -33.27 0.59
C ALA A 70 -9.96 -34.79 0.34
N ALA A 71 -10.77 -35.26 -0.61
CA ALA A 71 -10.78 -36.66 -1.03
C ALA A 71 -9.59 -37.05 -1.94
N GLY A 72 -8.64 -36.14 -2.20
CA GLY A 72 -7.48 -36.38 -3.05
C GLY A 72 -7.81 -36.55 -4.53
N ARG A 73 -9.01 -36.17 -4.97
CA ARG A 73 -9.49 -36.41 -6.35
C ARG A 73 -8.87 -35.47 -7.39
N THR A 74 -8.25 -34.39 -6.95
CA THR A 74 -7.78 -33.29 -7.81
C THR A 74 -6.29 -33.02 -7.69
N GLY A 75 -5.50 -33.92 -7.09
CA GLY A 75 -4.07 -33.72 -6.88
C GLY A 75 -3.75 -32.35 -6.27
N LYS A 76 -2.88 -31.57 -6.92
CA LYS A 76 -2.55 -30.19 -6.54
C LYS A 76 -3.55 -29.19 -7.13
N ALA A 77 -4.38 -28.61 -6.27
CA ALA A 77 -5.26 -27.50 -6.64
C ALA A 77 -4.58 -26.13 -6.43
N VAL A 78 -4.76 -25.20 -7.37
CA VAL A 78 -4.27 -23.83 -7.31
C VAL A 78 -5.43 -22.85 -7.51
N LEU A 79 -5.65 -21.99 -6.53
CA LEU A 79 -6.62 -20.90 -6.60
C LEU A 79 -5.93 -19.62 -7.12
N ILE A 80 -6.54 -18.97 -8.10
CA ILE A 80 -6.12 -17.68 -8.63
C ILE A 80 -7.32 -16.73 -8.77
N SER A 81 -7.03 -15.44 -8.74
CA SER A 81 -7.93 -14.36 -9.13
C SER A 81 -7.55 -13.84 -10.51
N ASP A 82 -8.41 -13.07 -11.15
CA ASP A 82 -8.09 -12.43 -12.44
C ASP A 82 -6.89 -11.47 -12.28
N ALA A 83 -6.74 -10.86 -11.10
CA ALA A 83 -5.59 -10.05 -10.75
C ALA A 83 -5.32 -10.03 -9.24
N GLY A 84 -4.05 -9.81 -8.87
CA GLY A 84 -3.65 -9.55 -7.48
C GLY A 84 -3.50 -10.80 -6.62
N THR A 85 -3.97 -10.71 -5.37
CA THR A 85 -3.89 -11.77 -4.37
C THR A 85 -5.28 -12.39 -4.20
N PRO A 86 -5.47 -13.69 -4.50
CA PRO A 86 -6.77 -14.34 -4.40
C PRO A 86 -7.30 -14.39 -2.96
N ALA A 87 -8.61 -14.54 -2.82
CA ALA A 87 -9.37 -14.65 -1.56
C ALA A 87 -9.38 -13.38 -0.67
N VAL A 88 -8.97 -12.21 -1.17
CA VAL A 88 -8.93 -10.96 -0.37
C VAL A 88 -10.11 -10.04 -0.67
N SER A 89 -10.47 -9.88 -1.93
CA SER A 89 -11.61 -9.06 -2.38
C SER A 89 -12.24 -9.67 -3.62
N ASP A 90 -12.36 -10.99 -3.58
CA ASP A 90 -12.81 -11.85 -4.66
C ASP A 90 -13.48 -13.11 -4.09
N PRO A 91 -14.18 -13.89 -4.92
CA PRO A 91 -14.99 -15.03 -4.50
C PRO A 91 -14.17 -16.22 -3.96
N GLY A 92 -12.85 -16.21 -4.13
CA GLY A 92 -11.95 -17.28 -3.70
C GLY A 92 -11.94 -17.50 -2.17
N CYS A 93 -12.37 -16.51 -1.39
CA CYS A 93 -12.49 -16.62 0.07
C CYS A 93 -13.42 -17.76 0.50
N HIS A 94 -14.50 -18.03 -0.25
CA HIS A 94 -15.40 -19.15 0.02
C HIS A 94 -14.69 -20.49 -0.14
N VAL A 95 -13.91 -20.66 -1.21
CA VAL A 95 -13.15 -21.89 -1.48
C VAL A 95 -12.11 -22.13 -0.40
N VAL A 96 -11.36 -21.09 -0.01
CA VAL A 96 -10.35 -21.18 1.07
C VAL A 96 -11.01 -21.58 2.39
N ARG A 97 -12.16 -20.97 2.72
CA ARG A 97 -12.88 -21.27 3.96
C ARG A 97 -13.30 -22.73 4.03
N GLU A 98 -13.97 -23.22 3.00
CA GLU A 98 -14.43 -24.62 2.93
C GLU A 98 -13.26 -25.62 2.93
N CYS A 99 -12.14 -25.27 2.28
CA CYS A 99 -10.93 -26.11 2.34
C CYS A 99 -10.38 -26.22 3.77
N LEU A 100 -10.28 -25.10 4.50
CA LEU A 100 -9.83 -25.10 5.89
C LEU A 100 -10.77 -25.89 6.79
N ASP A 101 -12.08 -25.71 6.63
CA ASP A 101 -13.10 -26.44 7.40
C ASP A 101 -13.07 -27.95 7.11
N ALA A 102 -12.69 -28.35 5.89
CA ALA A 102 -12.47 -29.75 5.49
C ALA A 102 -11.09 -30.32 5.86
N GLY A 103 -10.24 -29.57 6.57
CA GLY A 103 -8.89 -30.02 6.97
C GLY A 103 -7.87 -30.06 5.82
N VAL A 104 -8.14 -29.39 4.69
CA VAL A 104 -7.21 -29.27 3.57
C VAL A 104 -6.12 -28.26 3.92
N ALA A 105 -4.86 -28.63 3.69
CA ALA A 105 -3.73 -27.71 3.87
C ALA A 105 -3.77 -26.58 2.82
N VAL A 106 -3.81 -25.32 3.29
CA VAL A 106 -3.77 -24.12 2.46
C VAL A 106 -2.38 -23.48 2.57
N SER A 107 -1.71 -23.27 1.43
CA SER A 107 -0.38 -22.64 1.37
C SER A 107 -0.43 -21.37 0.52
N PRO A 108 -0.49 -20.16 1.13
CA PRO A 108 -0.48 -18.91 0.37
C PRO A 108 0.87 -18.70 -0.32
N VAL A 109 0.84 -18.14 -1.54
CA VAL A 109 2.04 -17.69 -2.25
C VAL A 109 2.05 -16.16 -2.24
N PRO A 110 3.03 -15.50 -1.58
CA PRO A 110 3.13 -14.05 -1.61
C PRO A 110 3.21 -13.53 -3.04
N GLY A 111 2.51 -12.43 -3.31
CA GLY A 111 2.35 -11.92 -4.67
C GLY A 111 1.88 -10.47 -4.74
N PRO A 112 1.60 -9.99 -5.97
CA PRO A 112 1.18 -8.61 -6.19
C PRO A 112 -0.15 -8.29 -5.49
N SER A 113 -0.25 -7.08 -4.96
CA SER A 113 -1.48 -6.52 -4.39
C SER A 113 -1.57 -5.04 -4.73
N ALA A 114 -2.63 -4.64 -5.44
CA ALA A 114 -2.87 -3.23 -5.76
C ALA A 114 -3.01 -2.37 -4.50
N VAL A 115 -3.57 -2.94 -3.44
CA VAL A 115 -3.77 -2.30 -2.13
C VAL A 115 -2.43 -1.92 -1.52
N VAL A 116 -1.51 -2.89 -1.41
CA VAL A 116 -0.19 -2.68 -0.78
C VAL A 116 0.69 -1.81 -1.68
N ALA A 117 0.64 -2.00 -3.00
CA ALA A 117 1.37 -1.17 -3.94
C ALA A 117 0.92 0.30 -3.87
N ALA A 118 -0.39 0.56 -3.87
CA ALA A 118 -0.93 1.91 -3.73
C ALA A 118 -0.51 2.55 -2.41
N LEU A 119 -0.62 1.83 -1.29
CA LEU A 119 -0.20 2.33 0.02
C LEU A 119 1.30 2.68 0.01
N SER A 120 2.16 1.79 -0.51
CA SER A 120 3.61 2.01 -0.56
C SER A 120 4.01 3.24 -1.38
N ALA A 121 3.28 3.53 -2.46
CA ALA A 121 3.54 4.65 -3.34
C ALA A 121 2.89 5.96 -2.87
N SER A 122 1.87 5.88 -2.00
CA SER A 122 1.08 7.03 -1.58
C SER A 122 1.80 8.01 -0.65
N GLY A 123 2.83 7.54 0.07
CA GLY A 123 3.44 8.31 1.16
C GLY A 123 2.59 8.38 2.44
N GLU A 124 1.42 7.73 2.46
CA GLU A 124 0.52 7.68 3.61
C GLU A 124 0.75 6.44 4.50
N GLY A 125 1.88 5.73 4.36
CA GLY A 125 2.16 4.55 5.20
C GLY A 125 2.31 4.92 6.68
N SER A 126 1.85 4.03 7.59
CA SER A 126 1.98 4.19 9.04
C SER A 126 2.47 2.90 9.71
N PHE A 127 3.25 3.03 10.79
CA PHE A 127 3.66 1.91 11.64
C PHE A 127 2.49 1.28 12.41
N GLU A 128 1.40 2.02 12.64
CA GLU A 128 0.17 1.52 13.25
C GLU A 128 -0.66 0.64 12.29
N GLY A 129 -0.18 0.48 11.06
CA GLY A 129 -0.85 -0.24 9.98
C GLY A 129 -1.81 0.64 9.19
N PHE A 130 -2.72 -0.01 8.48
CA PHE A 130 -3.71 0.62 7.61
C PHE A 130 -5.00 -0.21 7.61
N ALA A 131 -6.09 0.41 7.17
CA ALA A 131 -7.37 -0.27 6.98
C ALA A 131 -7.65 -0.47 5.48
N PHE A 132 -7.92 -1.70 5.08
CA PHE A 132 -8.40 -2.00 3.74
C PHE A 132 -9.90 -2.29 3.77
N TRP A 133 -10.66 -1.58 2.95
CA TRP A 133 -12.14 -1.63 2.98
C TRP A 133 -12.76 -2.29 1.74
N GLY A 134 -11.95 -2.93 0.88
CA GLY A 134 -12.47 -3.59 -0.31
C GLY A 134 -12.96 -2.60 -1.36
N TRP A 135 -14.04 -2.97 -2.05
CA TRP A 135 -14.61 -2.20 -3.14
C TRP A 135 -15.68 -1.21 -2.67
N VAL A 136 -15.64 0.02 -3.20
CA VAL A 136 -16.69 1.01 -2.97
C VAL A 136 -18.05 0.48 -3.46
N PRO A 137 -19.13 0.58 -2.65
CA PRO A 137 -20.45 0.09 -3.03
C PRO A 137 -20.94 0.65 -4.37
N GLN A 138 -21.51 -0.22 -5.21
CA GLN A 138 -22.01 0.21 -6.52
C GLN A 138 -23.20 1.18 -6.43
N ARG A 139 -24.12 0.94 -5.47
CA ARG A 139 -25.35 1.72 -5.35
C ARG A 139 -25.08 3.07 -4.69
N ARG A 140 -25.37 4.17 -5.40
CA ARG A 140 -25.24 5.55 -4.91
C ARG A 140 -25.79 5.74 -3.49
N ALA A 141 -27.00 5.24 -3.23
CA ALA A 141 -27.66 5.36 -1.93
C ALA A 141 -26.90 4.73 -0.75
N ARG A 142 -25.99 3.78 -1.00
CA ARG A 142 -25.17 3.14 0.03
C ARG A 142 -23.77 3.75 0.18
N LYS A 143 -23.28 4.51 -0.82
CA LYS A 143 -21.91 5.05 -0.82
C LYS A 143 -21.67 6.00 0.35
N LEU A 144 -22.57 6.96 0.54
CA LEU A 144 -22.42 7.97 1.60
C LEU A 144 -22.34 7.33 2.99
N GLY A 145 -23.30 6.46 3.32
CA GLY A 145 -23.31 5.76 4.61
C GLY A 145 -22.13 4.81 4.80
N TRP A 146 -21.59 4.25 3.71
CA TRP A 146 -20.37 3.44 3.77
C TRP A 146 -19.13 4.29 4.06
N PHE A 147 -18.95 5.42 3.38
CA PHE A 147 -17.85 6.34 3.70
C PHE A 147 -18.01 6.99 5.08
N GLN A 148 -19.24 7.20 5.59
CA GLN A 148 -19.44 7.72 6.94
C GLN A 148 -18.87 6.79 8.02
N GLN A 149 -18.81 5.48 7.78
CA GLN A 149 -18.20 4.52 8.72
C GLN A 149 -16.67 4.70 8.83
N LEU A 150 -16.05 5.30 7.81
CA LEU A 150 -14.61 5.58 7.77
C LEU A 150 -14.21 6.85 8.54
N ARG A 151 -15.17 7.66 9.00
CA ARG A 151 -14.89 8.93 9.70
C ARG A 151 -14.00 8.77 10.94
N GLY A 152 -14.20 7.68 11.69
CA GLY A 152 -13.43 7.39 12.91
C GLY A 152 -12.12 6.65 12.66
N GLU A 153 -11.81 6.28 11.42
CA GLU A 153 -10.58 5.55 11.10
C GLU A 153 -9.43 6.54 10.96
N HIS A 154 -8.57 6.55 11.98
CA HIS A 154 -7.38 7.41 12.08
C HIS A 154 -6.23 6.89 11.22
N ARG A 155 -6.18 5.58 10.97
CA ARG A 155 -5.15 4.99 10.11
C ARG A 155 -5.41 5.33 8.64
N PRO A 156 -4.39 5.19 7.78
CA PRO A 156 -4.57 5.25 6.33
C PRO A 156 -5.63 4.23 5.89
N VAL A 157 -6.49 4.63 4.96
CA VAL A 157 -7.57 3.78 4.43
C VAL A 157 -7.33 3.55 2.95
N VAL A 158 -7.30 2.29 2.53
CA VAL A 158 -7.21 1.90 1.12
C VAL A 158 -8.54 1.32 0.66
N VAL A 159 -9.03 1.77 -0.50
CA VAL A 159 -10.24 1.25 -1.15
C VAL A 159 -10.01 1.04 -2.65
N LEU A 160 -10.74 0.11 -3.23
CA LEU A 160 -10.78 -0.14 -4.67
C LEU A 160 -12.04 0.49 -5.26
N ASP A 161 -11.94 1.08 -6.46
CA ASP A 161 -13.12 1.56 -7.17
C ASP A 161 -13.01 1.38 -8.69
N SER A 162 -14.19 1.39 -9.33
CA SER A 162 -14.31 1.38 -10.77
C SER A 162 -14.04 2.76 -11.35
N PRO A 163 -13.30 2.86 -12.47
CA PRO A 163 -13.08 4.13 -13.19
C PRO A 163 -14.39 4.82 -13.58
N ARG A 164 -15.44 4.03 -13.86
CA ARG A 164 -16.75 4.53 -14.28
C ARG A 164 -17.51 5.24 -13.16
N ARG A 165 -17.14 4.98 -11.91
CA ARG A 165 -17.89 5.41 -10.71
C ARG A 165 -17.07 6.27 -9.77
N VAL A 166 -15.75 6.31 -9.92
CA VAL A 166 -14.85 6.97 -8.98
C VAL A 166 -15.15 8.46 -8.78
N ALA A 167 -15.58 9.17 -9.83
CA ALA A 167 -15.99 10.56 -9.71
C ALA A 167 -17.16 10.72 -8.73
N GLU A 168 -18.20 9.91 -8.85
CA GLU A 168 -19.33 9.90 -7.91
C GLU A 168 -18.90 9.43 -6.51
N SER A 169 -18.02 8.45 -6.42
CA SER A 169 -17.51 7.94 -5.14
C SER A 169 -16.68 8.98 -4.40
N LEU A 170 -15.85 9.76 -5.10
CA LEU A 170 -15.07 10.86 -4.52
C LEU A 170 -15.98 12.00 -4.03
N VAL A 171 -17.09 12.27 -4.71
CA VAL A 171 -18.10 13.22 -4.21
C VAL A 171 -18.71 12.73 -2.90
N ALA A 172 -19.15 11.46 -2.84
CA ALA A 172 -19.69 10.88 -1.62
C ALA A 172 -18.64 10.80 -0.48
N ALA A 173 -17.39 10.52 -0.83
CA ALA A 173 -16.28 10.50 0.11
C ALA A 173 -15.95 11.90 0.62
N ALA A 174 -16.02 12.95 -0.20
CA ALA A 174 -15.80 14.32 0.25
C ALA A 174 -16.89 14.76 1.25
N GLU A 175 -18.15 14.44 0.95
CA GLU A 175 -19.28 14.71 1.87
C GLU A 175 -19.15 13.94 3.20
N ALA A 176 -18.68 12.70 3.14
CA ALA A 176 -18.49 11.87 4.33
C ALA A 176 -17.23 12.22 5.12
N LEU A 177 -16.07 12.39 4.49
CA LEU A 177 -14.76 12.37 5.14
C LEU A 177 -14.16 13.76 5.37
N SER A 178 -14.78 14.81 4.84
CA SER A 178 -14.33 16.19 5.03
C SER A 178 -15.40 17.03 5.76
N PRO A 179 -15.70 16.75 7.04
CA PRO A 179 -16.55 17.63 7.83
C PRO A 179 -15.90 19.02 8.01
N PRO A 180 -16.68 20.06 8.35
CA PRO A 180 -16.15 21.41 8.51
C PRO A 180 -14.93 21.46 9.45
N GLY A 181 -13.81 22.00 8.97
CA GLY A 181 -12.57 22.18 9.74
C GLY A 181 -11.57 21.03 9.71
N ALA A 182 -11.86 19.92 9.00
CA ALA A 182 -10.91 18.82 8.81
C ALA A 182 -10.94 18.32 7.36
N GLU A 183 -9.83 18.47 6.64
CA GLU A 183 -9.66 17.93 5.29
C GLU A 183 -8.79 16.68 5.32
N ARG A 184 -9.34 15.55 4.85
CA ARG A 184 -8.57 14.32 4.69
C ARG A 184 -7.89 14.32 3.33
N ARG A 185 -6.57 14.15 3.32
CA ARG A 185 -5.78 13.95 2.08
C ARG A 185 -6.20 12.65 1.39
N VAL A 186 -6.04 12.59 0.08
CA VAL A 186 -6.25 11.37 -0.69
C VAL A 186 -5.27 11.25 -1.84
N VAL A 187 -4.76 10.05 -2.07
CA VAL A 187 -3.95 9.71 -3.25
C VAL A 187 -4.78 8.82 -4.16
N VAL A 188 -4.91 9.23 -5.42
CA VAL A 188 -5.57 8.45 -6.47
C VAL A 188 -4.49 7.70 -7.26
N CYS A 189 -4.42 6.39 -7.10
CA CYS A 189 -3.52 5.53 -7.85
C CYS A 189 -4.28 4.89 -9.02
N ARG A 190 -3.76 5.03 -10.24
CA ARG A 190 -4.39 4.53 -11.47
C ARG A 190 -3.44 3.65 -12.25
N GLU A 191 -3.99 2.57 -12.81
CA GLU A 191 -3.27 1.71 -13.75
C GLU A 191 -1.89 1.26 -13.20
N LEU A 192 -1.84 0.96 -11.89
CA LEU A 192 -0.61 0.54 -11.22
C LEU A 192 0.03 -0.64 -11.98
N THR A 193 1.35 -0.54 -12.17
CA THR A 193 2.24 -1.42 -12.93
C THR A 193 2.05 -1.42 -14.45
N LYS A 194 1.15 -0.59 -15.00
CA LYS A 194 0.84 -0.54 -16.44
C LYS A 194 1.45 0.70 -17.11
N ARG A 195 1.40 0.75 -18.45
CA ARG A 195 1.96 1.85 -19.26
C ARG A 195 1.47 3.25 -18.88
N HIS A 196 0.24 3.35 -18.38
CA HIS A 196 -0.41 4.61 -18.01
C HIS A 196 -0.52 4.79 -16.50
N GLU A 197 0.41 4.21 -15.74
CA GLU A 197 0.46 4.34 -14.28
C GLU A 197 0.49 5.82 -13.85
N GLN A 198 -0.33 6.16 -12.85
CA GLN A 198 -0.34 7.47 -12.20
C GLN A 198 -0.54 7.33 -10.69
N VAL A 199 0.21 8.10 -9.90
CA VAL A 199 0.01 8.27 -8.46
C VAL A 199 -0.22 9.76 -8.22
N LEU A 200 -1.47 10.12 -7.92
CA LEU A 200 -1.92 11.52 -7.91
C LEU A 200 -2.31 11.92 -6.48
N PRO A 201 -1.43 12.61 -5.74
CA PRO A 201 -1.76 13.12 -4.42
C PRO A 201 -2.66 14.35 -4.52
N PHE A 202 -3.67 14.42 -3.65
CA PHE A 202 -4.55 15.57 -3.49
C PHE A 202 -4.54 16.05 -2.04
N PRO A 203 -4.51 17.38 -1.82
CA PRO A 203 -4.54 17.95 -0.48
C PRO A 203 -5.84 17.63 0.26
N SER A 204 -6.92 17.32 -0.46
CA SER A 204 -8.19 16.90 0.13
C SER A 204 -9.02 16.02 -0.80
N VAL A 205 -9.97 15.27 -0.21
CA VAL A 205 -10.95 14.47 -0.98
C VAL A 205 -11.77 15.35 -1.94
N ALA A 206 -12.09 16.58 -1.54
CA ALA A 206 -12.80 17.53 -2.39
C ALA A 206 -11.99 17.93 -3.64
N ALA A 207 -10.68 18.16 -3.50
CA ALA A 207 -9.80 18.43 -4.63
C ALA A 207 -9.73 17.24 -5.60
N ALA A 208 -9.66 16.01 -5.08
CA ALA A 208 -9.71 14.81 -5.92
C ALA A 208 -11.06 14.67 -6.64
N ALA A 209 -12.18 14.99 -5.98
CA ALA A 209 -13.50 14.98 -6.60
C ALA A 209 -13.61 15.99 -7.75
N GLN A 210 -13.08 17.20 -7.56
CA GLN A 210 -13.03 18.22 -8.62
C GLN A 210 -12.19 17.75 -9.82
N TRP A 211 -11.02 17.17 -9.57
CA TRP A 211 -10.18 16.60 -10.62
C TRP A 211 -10.91 15.50 -11.40
N ALA A 212 -11.58 14.58 -10.71
CA ALA A 212 -12.31 13.48 -11.35
C ALA A 212 -13.54 13.94 -12.16
N ALA A 213 -14.05 15.15 -11.91
CA ALA A 213 -15.15 15.75 -12.66
C ALA A 213 -14.71 16.37 -14.01
N GLN A 214 -13.41 16.67 -14.18
CA GLN A 214 -12.90 17.34 -15.39
C GLN A 214 -12.89 16.42 -16.61
N ALA A 215 -12.61 15.13 -16.41
CA ALA A 215 -12.61 14.14 -17.48
C ALA A 215 -12.89 12.74 -16.93
N PRO A 216 -13.49 11.85 -17.74
CA PRO A 216 -13.71 10.46 -17.33
C PRO A 216 -12.40 9.77 -16.93
N VAL A 217 -12.38 9.25 -15.70
CA VAL A 217 -11.28 8.40 -15.23
C VAL A 217 -11.32 7.08 -15.98
N LYS A 218 -10.14 6.59 -16.39
CA LYS A 218 -9.94 5.33 -17.13
C LYS A 218 -9.04 4.38 -16.34
N GLY A 219 -9.19 3.09 -16.62
CA GLY A 219 -8.34 2.04 -16.02
C GLY A 219 -8.73 1.67 -14.60
N GLU A 220 -7.94 0.84 -13.95
CA GLU A 220 -8.16 0.45 -12.55
C GLU A 220 -7.77 1.58 -11.60
N VAL A 221 -8.54 1.75 -10.52
CA VAL A 221 -8.35 2.82 -9.54
C VAL A 221 -8.28 2.27 -8.13
N THR A 222 -7.24 2.65 -7.40
CA THR A 222 -7.10 2.44 -5.95
C THR A 222 -6.99 3.81 -5.29
N LEU A 223 -7.78 4.06 -4.25
CA LEU A 223 -7.74 5.30 -3.49
C LEU A 223 -7.09 5.03 -2.13
N VAL A 224 -6.18 5.92 -1.73
CA VAL A 224 -5.56 5.90 -0.39
C VAL A 224 -5.93 7.18 0.32
N PHE A 225 -6.81 7.11 1.30
CA PHE A 225 -7.14 8.23 2.18
C PHE A 225 -6.12 8.31 3.30
N GLY A 226 -5.53 9.48 3.51
CA GLY A 226 -4.45 9.68 4.46
C GLY A 226 -4.86 9.47 5.91
N ALA A 227 -3.88 9.34 6.79
CA ALA A 227 -4.13 9.24 8.23
C ALA A 227 -4.73 10.54 8.80
N LEU A 228 -5.51 10.43 9.87
CA LEU A 228 -5.99 11.57 10.64
C LEU A 228 -5.19 11.66 11.96
N PRO A 229 -4.84 12.88 12.42
CA PRO A 229 -4.23 13.06 13.74
C PRO A 229 -5.12 12.45 14.83
N ARG A 230 -4.52 11.78 15.81
CA ARG A 230 -5.29 11.25 16.93
C ARG A 230 -5.77 12.42 17.80
N ALA A 231 -6.96 12.34 18.38
CA ALA A 231 -7.49 13.43 19.22
C ALA A 231 -6.59 13.80 20.42
N ALA A 232 -5.76 12.87 20.90
CA ALA A 232 -4.73 13.15 21.91
C ALA A 232 -3.51 13.91 21.32
N GLU A 233 -3.13 13.60 20.09
CA GLU A 233 -2.03 14.28 19.36
C GLU A 233 -2.44 15.65 18.83
N ALA A 234 -3.74 15.89 18.61
CA ALA A 234 -4.26 17.22 18.26
C ALA A 234 -4.19 18.22 19.42
N SER A 235 -4.13 17.73 20.68
CA SER A 235 -3.85 18.53 21.88
C SER A 235 -2.35 18.77 22.10
N GLU A 236 -1.50 17.99 21.43
CA GLU A 236 -0.05 18.14 21.36
C GLU A 236 0.34 18.53 19.93
N ALA A 237 -0.30 19.58 19.39
CA ALA A 237 0.19 20.19 18.16
C ALA A 237 1.69 20.51 18.36
N PRO A 238 2.61 20.08 17.45
CA PRO A 238 4.01 20.38 17.63
C PRO A 238 4.22 21.86 17.29
N ALA A 239 4.08 22.71 18.30
CA ALA A 239 4.63 24.06 18.32
C ALA A 239 6.17 24.04 18.41
N SER A 240 6.80 22.87 18.30
CA SER A 240 8.21 22.58 18.61
C SER A 240 9.11 22.43 17.39
N SER A 241 8.66 22.79 16.20
CA SER A 241 9.50 22.74 15.00
C SER A 241 10.60 23.81 15.08
N GLU A 242 11.86 23.35 15.18
CA GLU A 242 13.12 24.12 15.11
C GLU A 242 13.51 24.93 16.34
N ARG A 243 12.60 25.61 17.04
CA ARG A 243 12.97 26.42 18.23
C ARG A 243 13.47 25.56 19.40
N GLU A 244 12.78 24.47 19.73
CA GLU A 244 13.20 23.54 20.80
C GLU A 244 14.51 22.83 20.47
N ARG A 245 14.79 22.54 19.19
CA ARG A 245 16.07 21.95 18.76
C ARG A 245 17.24 22.92 18.87
N CYS A 246 17.00 24.23 18.68
CA CYS A 246 18.01 25.28 18.92
C CYS A 246 18.19 25.59 20.41
N GLU A 247 17.15 25.44 21.23
CA GLU A 247 17.24 25.58 22.70
C GLU A 247 17.96 24.40 23.36
N ALA A 248 17.92 23.21 22.75
CA ALA A 248 18.58 22.00 23.27
C ALA A 248 20.09 21.89 22.97
N VAL A 249 20.61 22.66 22.00
CA VAL A 249 22.03 22.61 21.64
C VAL A 249 22.77 23.76 22.33
N THR A 250 23.70 23.42 23.21
CA THR A 250 24.48 24.38 23.99
C THR A 250 25.76 24.79 23.26
N LEU A 251 26.42 25.84 23.76
CA LEU A 251 27.74 26.23 23.27
C LEU A 251 28.80 25.14 23.54
N GLU A 252 28.67 24.40 24.65
CA GLU A 252 29.58 23.32 25.04
C GLU A 252 29.50 22.16 24.02
N ASP A 253 28.30 21.77 23.60
CA ASP A 253 28.11 20.76 22.54
C ASP A 253 28.84 21.13 21.24
N TRP A 254 28.79 22.42 20.88
CA TRP A 254 29.50 22.95 19.71
C TRP A 254 31.02 22.97 19.89
N GLN A 255 31.50 23.27 21.10
CA GLN A 255 32.93 23.25 21.42
C GLN A 255 33.50 21.82 21.39
N GLU A 256 32.75 20.84 21.90
CA GLU A 256 33.11 19.42 21.82
C GLU A 256 33.13 18.92 20.37
N ALA A 257 32.09 19.23 19.59
CA ALA A 257 32.05 18.89 18.17
C ALA A 257 33.22 19.53 17.39
N ALA A 258 33.57 20.78 17.70
CA ALA A 258 34.72 21.47 17.12
C ALA A 258 36.03 20.74 17.44
N ALA A 259 36.22 20.29 18.68
CA ALA A 259 37.42 19.58 19.10
C ALA A 259 37.55 18.23 18.36
N VAL A 260 36.44 17.49 18.19
CA VAL A 260 36.41 16.24 17.42
C VAL A 260 36.76 16.49 15.95
N LEU A 261 36.20 17.52 15.32
CA LEU A 261 36.50 17.86 13.93
C LEU A 261 37.98 18.23 13.73
N ARG A 262 38.52 19.06 14.63
CA ARG A 262 39.95 19.42 14.61
C ARG A 262 40.87 18.22 14.79
N SER A 263 40.52 17.28 15.68
CA SER A 263 41.28 16.03 15.85
C SER A 263 41.36 15.18 14.58
N LYS A 264 40.40 15.38 13.67
CA LYS A 264 40.32 14.72 12.36
C LYS A 264 40.87 15.59 11.22
N GLY A 265 41.48 16.73 11.54
CA GLY A 265 42.04 17.67 10.56
C GLY A 265 41.00 18.48 9.78
N VAL A 266 39.75 18.54 10.25
CA VAL A 266 38.66 19.28 9.61
C VAL A 266 38.48 20.62 10.31
N ASP A 267 38.42 21.71 9.54
CA ASP A 267 38.10 23.04 10.09
C ASP A 267 36.61 23.09 10.48
N PRO A 268 36.27 23.32 11.77
CA PRO A 268 34.89 23.43 12.22
C PRO A 268 34.09 24.54 11.52
N ALA A 269 34.75 25.63 11.11
CA ALA A 269 34.08 26.74 10.43
C ALA A 269 33.63 26.33 9.02
N GLU A 270 34.47 25.58 8.31
CA GLU A 270 34.16 25.04 6.98
C GLU A 270 33.07 23.96 7.06
N ALA A 271 33.17 23.05 8.02
CA ALA A 271 32.16 22.01 8.25
C ALA A 271 30.78 22.58 8.58
N MET A 272 30.71 23.63 9.40
CA MET A 272 29.45 24.30 9.71
C MET A 272 28.89 25.09 8.52
N ALA A 273 29.76 25.67 7.67
CA ALA A 273 29.32 26.38 6.46
C ALA A 273 28.68 25.47 5.42
N ALA A 274 29.02 24.18 5.43
CA ALA A 274 28.44 23.17 4.55
C ALA A 274 27.06 22.67 5.01
N LEU A 275 26.61 23.01 6.23
CA LEU A 275 25.30 22.61 6.73
C LEU A 275 24.18 23.49 6.13
N PRO A 276 23.11 22.89 5.58
CA PRO A 276 22.03 23.65 4.94
C PRO A 276 21.24 24.52 5.93
N THR A 277 21.26 24.20 7.23
CA THR A 277 20.71 25.05 8.30
C THR A 277 21.44 24.71 9.61
N PRO A 278 22.45 25.49 10.05
CA PRO A 278 23.18 25.17 11.27
C PRO A 278 22.27 25.38 12.50
N LEU A 279 22.06 24.32 13.28
CA LEU A 279 21.49 24.38 14.62
C LEU A 279 22.39 25.30 15.46
N ARG A 280 21.83 26.25 16.20
CA ARG A 280 22.61 27.21 17.00
C ARG A 280 21.96 27.37 18.36
N PRO A 281 22.74 27.60 19.43
CA PRO A 281 22.18 27.98 20.72
C PRO A 281 21.21 29.16 20.56
N ALA A 282 20.09 29.11 21.26
CA ALA A 282 19.07 30.16 21.21
C ALA A 282 19.67 31.54 21.52
N GLY A 283 19.36 32.54 20.68
CA GLY A 283 19.85 33.92 20.84
C GLY A 283 21.28 34.17 20.33
N MET A 284 22.00 33.16 19.83
CA MET A 284 23.36 33.32 19.32
C MET A 284 23.41 33.41 17.78
N SER A 285 24.04 34.46 17.27
CA SER A 285 24.32 34.60 15.84
C SER A 285 25.39 33.59 15.39
N ARG A 286 25.44 33.33 14.08
CA ARG A 286 26.46 32.43 13.51
C ARG A 286 27.89 32.95 13.74
N GLY A 287 28.08 34.27 13.73
CA GLY A 287 29.38 34.89 13.98
C GLY A 287 29.84 34.72 15.44
N GLU A 288 28.91 34.88 16.39
CA GLU A 288 29.19 34.69 17.82
C GLU A 288 29.54 33.24 18.15
N LEU A 289 28.84 32.27 17.55
CA LEU A 289 29.15 30.85 17.74
C LEU A 289 30.54 30.50 17.20
N LEU A 290 30.91 31.00 16.02
CA LEU A 290 32.24 30.78 15.43
C LEU A 290 33.36 31.36 16.29
N ALA A 291 33.17 32.56 16.83
CA ALA A 291 34.12 33.19 17.73
C ALA A 291 34.30 32.38 19.03
N ALA A 292 33.20 31.93 19.63
CA ALA A 292 33.22 31.16 20.87
C ALA A 292 33.81 29.74 20.71
N MET A 293 33.64 29.12 19.53
CA MET A 293 34.31 27.85 19.20
C MET A 293 35.83 28.03 19.00
N ALA A 294 36.28 29.22 18.56
CA ALA A 294 37.68 29.54 18.38
C ALA A 294 38.39 29.85 19.71
N GLU A 295 37.72 30.52 20.65
CA GLU A 295 38.28 30.82 21.98
C GLU A 295 38.52 29.57 22.84
N HIS A 296 37.73 28.51 22.68
CA HIS A 296 37.94 27.25 23.41
C HIS A 296 39.16 26.45 22.89
N ALA A 297 39.83 26.91 21.83
CA ALA A 297 41.00 26.25 21.24
C ALA A 297 42.34 26.67 21.89
N THR A 298 42.34 27.66 22.80
CA THR A 298 43.55 28.23 23.41
C THR A 298 43.72 27.91 24.91
N ARG A 299 42.96 26.95 25.45
CA ARG A 299 43.20 26.33 26.76
C ARG A 299 43.57 24.86 26.58
#